data_AF-A0A4R3KA68-F1
#
_entry.id   AF-A0A4R3KA68-F1
#
_cell.length_a   1.000
_cell.length_b   1.000
_cell.length_c   1.000
_cell.angle_alpha   90.00
_cell.angle_beta   90.00
_cell.angle_gamma   90.00
#
_symmetry.space_group_name_H-M   'P 1'
#
loop_
_entity.id
_entity.type
_entity.pdbx_description
1 polymer ?
#
loop_
_entity_poly.entity_id
_entity_poly.type
_entity_poly.pdbx_seq_one_letter_code
_entity_poly.pdbx_strand_id
1 'polypeptide(L)'
;MVKNKRLTFGLTIFLFAISMILYQYFFSGFTDLKNPAKSPNVVISDVGVQDSVLTFQGYNKGGESGYIINAKVTDGNFTVEMNAEELGNYPKDRIENKNINTVKGNKYSLQFPRGGKAIIDIELPVGFKKENLQLQLTDVSGKVFAYPYNKSK
;
A
#
# COMPACT_ATOMS: atom_id res chain seq x y z
N MET A 1 23.46 27.90 42.74
CA MET A 1 22.05 28.18 43.06
C MET A 1 21.53 29.23 42.08
N VAL A 2 20.66 28.85 41.14
CA VAL A 2 20.37 29.63 39.92
C VAL A 2 19.78 31.01 40.27
N LYS A 3 20.57 32.08 40.06
CA LYS A 3 20.29 33.44 40.55
C LYS A 3 19.18 34.17 39.76
N ASN A 4 18.72 33.62 38.64
CA ASN A 4 17.68 34.21 37.79
C ASN A 4 16.55 33.21 37.49
N LYS A 5 15.72 32.94 38.50
CA LYS A 5 14.52 32.09 38.38
C LYS A 5 13.57 32.56 37.28
N ARG A 6 13.44 33.88 37.08
CA ARG A 6 12.60 34.48 36.02
C ARG A 6 13.11 34.17 34.62
N LEU A 7 14.42 34.29 34.40
CA LEU A 7 15.05 33.95 33.12
C LEU A 7 14.93 32.45 32.82
N THR A 8 15.15 31.62 33.84
CA THR A 8 15.02 30.17 33.72
C THR A 8 13.59 29.77 33.35
N PHE A 9 12.60 30.35 34.04
CA PHE A 9 11.19 30.08 33.75
C PHE A 9 10.77 30.54 32.36
N GLY A 10 11.21 31.74 31.94
CA GLY A 10 10.97 32.25 30.58
C GLY A 10 11.57 31.34 29.50
N LEU A 11 12.79 30.88 29.70
CA LEU A 11 13.45 29.94 28.78
C LEU A 11 12.71 28.59 28.71
N THR A 12 12.24 28.06 29.85
CA THR A 12 11.47 26.82 29.88
C THR A 12 10.17 26.94 29.09
N ILE A 13 9.42 28.03 29.27
CA ILE A 13 8.18 28.27 28.51
C ILE A 13 8.48 28.39 27.02
N PHE A 14 9.55 29.09 26.66
CA PHE A 14 9.94 29.28 25.27
C PHE A 14 10.29 27.95 24.58
N LEU A 15 11.11 27.10 25.21
CA LEU A 15 11.46 25.78 24.69
C LEU A 15 10.25 24.85 24.62
N PHE A 16 9.37 24.90 25.61
CA PHE A 16 8.11 24.16 25.59
C PHE A 16 7.21 24.58 24.42
N ALA A 17 7.07 25.89 24.17
CA ALA A 17 6.27 26.41 23.07
C ALA A 17 6.82 25.97 21.70
N ILE A 18 8.14 26.06 21.50
CA ILE A 18 8.79 25.56 20.28
C ILE A 18 8.54 24.06 20.10
N SER A 19 8.69 23.29 21.19
CA SER A 19 8.49 21.83 21.14
C SER A 19 7.05 21.47 20.77
N MET A 20 6.06 22.17 21.33
CA MET A 20 4.64 22.03 21.00
C MET A 20 4.34 22.41 19.53
N ILE A 21 4.91 23.51 19.03
CA ILE A 21 4.76 23.94 17.63
C ILE A 21 5.32 22.90 16.67
N LEU A 22 6.53 22.39 16.93
CA LEU A 22 7.16 21.36 16.11
C LEU A 22 6.37 20.05 16.16
N TYR A 23 5.91 19.65 17.35
CA TYR A 23 5.05 18.47 17.50
C TYR A 23 3.77 18.60 16.67
N GLN A 24 3.12 19.77 16.72
CA GLN A 24 1.94 20.05 15.90
C GLN A 24 2.26 20.04 14.40
N TYR A 25 3.41 20.59 13.98
CA TYR A 25 3.80 20.62 12.58
C TYR A 25 4.07 19.23 12.00
N PHE A 26 4.79 18.37 12.72
CA PHE A 26 5.18 17.05 12.22
C PHE A 26 4.13 15.96 12.44
N PHE A 27 3.38 16.01 13.54
CA PHE A 27 2.44 14.95 13.91
C PHE A 27 0.98 15.40 13.91
N SER A 28 0.71 16.68 13.65
CA SER A 28 -0.65 17.23 13.57
C SER A 28 -1.48 17.03 14.85
N GLY A 29 -0.81 17.01 16.01
CA GLY A 29 -1.34 16.72 17.36
C GLY A 29 -2.84 16.99 17.60
N PHE A 30 -3.26 18.26 17.62
CA PHE A 30 -4.65 18.70 17.89
C PHE A 30 -5.58 18.75 16.66
N THR A 31 -5.12 18.26 15.52
CA THR A 31 -5.84 18.24 14.24
C THR A 31 -5.87 16.81 13.70
N ASP A 32 -6.33 16.60 12.47
CA ASP A 32 -6.28 15.27 11.86
C ASP A 32 -4.84 14.73 11.85
N LEU A 33 -4.66 13.55 12.44
CA LEU A 33 -3.38 12.83 12.54
C LEU A 33 -2.76 12.58 11.14
N LYS A 34 -1.86 13.47 10.72
CA LYS A 34 -0.96 13.28 9.58
C LYS A 34 0.16 12.35 9.99
N ASN A 35 -0.06 11.05 9.92
CA ASN A 35 1.05 10.11 9.96
C ASN A 35 1.60 9.99 8.51
N PRO A 36 2.80 10.52 8.19
CA PRO A 36 3.38 10.36 6.85
C PRO A 36 3.66 8.89 6.48
N ALA A 37 3.60 7.98 7.45
CA ALA A 37 3.69 6.54 7.26
C ALA A 37 2.32 5.85 7.00
N LYS A 38 1.19 6.54 7.19
CA LYS A 38 -0.10 5.91 7.57
C LYS A 38 -0.78 5.01 6.55
N SER A 39 -0.41 5.04 5.27
CA SER A 39 -1.13 4.21 4.30
C SER A 39 -0.23 3.74 3.16
N PRO A 40 -0.28 2.44 2.83
CA PRO A 40 0.41 1.93 1.68
C PRO A 40 -0.12 2.58 0.41
N ASN A 41 0.75 2.72 -0.59
CA ASN A 41 0.39 3.25 -1.90
C ASN A 41 0.87 2.31 -2.99
N VAL A 42 0.14 1.21 -3.16
CA VAL A 42 0.39 0.25 -4.23
C VAL A 42 -0.24 0.77 -5.52
N VAL A 43 0.58 0.95 -6.53
CA VAL A 43 0.18 1.37 -7.87
C VAL A 43 0.23 0.15 -8.78
N ILE A 44 -0.83 -0.04 -9.56
CA ILE A 44 -0.97 -1.09 -10.58
C ILE A 44 -0.67 -0.45 -11.94
N SER A 45 0.17 -1.09 -12.73
CA SER A 45 0.62 -0.62 -14.05
C SER A 45 0.92 -1.78 -14.98
N ASP A 46 1.15 -1.49 -16.27
CA ASP A 46 1.56 -2.48 -17.29
C ASP A 46 0.69 -3.73 -17.32
N VAL A 47 -0.63 -3.53 -17.32
CA VAL A 47 -1.61 -4.63 -17.25
C VAL A 47 -1.81 -5.26 -18.64
N GLY A 48 -1.44 -6.54 -18.76
CA GLY A 48 -1.58 -7.35 -19.96
C GLY A 48 -2.31 -8.65 -19.67
N VAL A 49 -3.05 -9.17 -20.66
CA VAL A 49 -3.64 -10.50 -20.60
C VAL A 49 -3.15 -11.27 -21.83
N GLN A 50 -2.53 -12.42 -21.61
CA GLN A 50 -2.04 -13.31 -22.65
C GLN A 50 -2.21 -14.76 -22.19
N ASP A 51 -2.71 -15.64 -23.06
CA ASP A 51 -2.82 -17.08 -22.82
C ASP A 51 -3.49 -17.47 -21.48
N SER A 52 -4.58 -16.77 -21.12
CA SER A 52 -5.28 -16.94 -19.83
C SER A 52 -4.45 -16.59 -18.59
N VAL A 53 -3.43 -15.74 -18.75
CA VAL A 53 -2.65 -15.17 -17.66
C VAL A 53 -2.79 -13.65 -17.70
N LEU A 54 -3.16 -13.07 -16.56
CA LEU A 54 -3.11 -11.64 -16.30
C LEU A 54 -1.75 -11.30 -15.69
N THR A 55 -0.95 -10.55 -16.43
CA THR A 55 0.31 -9.99 -15.94
C THR A 55 0.12 -8.53 -15.61
N PHE A 56 0.56 -8.12 -14.43
CA PHE A 56 0.59 -6.70 -14.06
C PHE A 56 1.81 -6.36 -13.22
N GLN A 57 2.20 -5.10 -13.25
CA GLN A 57 3.24 -4.56 -12.41
C GLN A 57 2.64 -3.86 -11.20
N GLY A 58 2.97 -4.35 -10.00
CA GLY A 58 2.65 -3.72 -8.73
C GLY A 58 3.85 -2.97 -8.15
N TYR A 59 3.65 -1.73 -7.70
CA TYR A 59 4.69 -0.91 -7.10
C TYR A 59 4.20 -0.15 -5.87
N ASN A 60 4.86 -0.32 -4.72
CA ASN A 60 4.60 0.51 -3.55
C ASN A 60 5.37 1.85 -3.66
N LYS A 61 4.68 2.88 -4.14
CA LYS A 61 5.24 4.22 -4.44
C LYS A 61 5.65 5.02 -3.19
N GLY A 62 5.20 4.62 -2.01
CA GLY A 62 5.55 5.31 -0.76
C GLY A 62 4.53 5.09 0.35
N GLY A 63 4.89 5.50 1.57
CA GLY A 63 4.19 5.11 2.80
C GLY A 63 4.82 3.88 3.44
N GLU A 64 4.05 3.19 4.28
CA GLU A 64 4.42 1.90 4.86
C GLU A 64 4.28 0.73 3.85
N SER A 65 4.72 -0.45 4.27
CA SER A 65 4.49 -1.69 3.53
C SER A 65 3.00 -1.95 3.35
N GLY A 66 2.61 -2.30 2.12
CA GLY A 66 1.26 -2.79 1.84
C GLY A 66 1.13 -4.26 2.15
N TYR A 67 -0.02 -4.67 2.65
CA TYR A 67 -0.39 -6.04 2.97
C TYR A 67 -1.70 -6.34 2.25
N ILE A 68 -1.60 -6.84 1.02
CA ILE A 68 -2.77 -7.14 0.19
C ILE A 68 -3.40 -8.44 0.69
N ILE A 69 -4.63 -8.33 1.17
CA ILE A 69 -5.40 -9.44 1.76
C ILE A 69 -6.49 -9.97 0.82
N ASN A 70 -6.78 -9.25 -0.26
CA ASN A 70 -7.74 -9.68 -1.26
C ASN A 70 -7.34 -9.12 -2.63
N ALA A 71 -7.45 -9.96 -3.66
CA ALA A 71 -7.22 -9.57 -5.05
C ALA A 71 -8.37 -10.11 -5.89
N LYS A 72 -9.07 -9.23 -6.58
CA LYS A 72 -10.24 -9.54 -7.39
C LYS A 72 -10.00 -9.11 -8.82
N VAL A 73 -10.19 -10.03 -9.76
CA VAL A 73 -10.10 -9.81 -11.20
C VAL A 73 -11.45 -10.16 -11.81
N THR A 74 -12.03 -9.27 -12.61
CA THR A 74 -13.27 -9.54 -13.32
C THR A 74 -13.25 -8.98 -14.74
N ASP A 75 -13.98 -9.60 -15.65
CA ASP A 75 -14.26 -9.09 -17.00
C ASP A 75 -15.78 -8.83 -17.23
N GLY A 76 -16.57 -8.83 -16.14
CA GLY A 76 -18.02 -8.74 -16.17
C GLY A 76 -18.76 -10.08 -16.32
N ASN A 77 -18.11 -11.13 -16.84
CA ASN A 77 -18.68 -12.48 -16.93
C ASN A 77 -18.06 -13.44 -15.91
N PHE A 78 -16.74 -13.37 -15.75
CA PHE A 78 -15.95 -14.15 -14.83
C PHE A 78 -15.43 -13.25 -13.70
N THR A 79 -15.28 -13.86 -12.53
CA THR A 79 -14.62 -13.25 -11.38
C THR A 79 -13.66 -14.26 -10.80
N VAL A 80 -12.38 -13.89 -10.75
CA VAL A 80 -11.33 -14.61 -10.02
C VAL A 80 -11.05 -13.78 -8.77
N GLU A 81 -11.21 -14.39 -7.61
CA GLU A 81 -10.97 -13.74 -6.34
C GLU A 81 -10.01 -14.58 -5.52
N MET A 82 -8.95 -13.95 -5.01
CA MET A 82 -7.98 -14.57 -4.14
C MET A 82 -8.09 -13.99 -2.75
N ASN A 83 -8.20 -14.86 -1.76
CA ASN A 83 -8.29 -14.49 -0.36
C ASN A 83 -6.90 -14.29 0.28
N ALA A 84 -6.90 -13.92 1.56
CA ALA A 84 -5.71 -13.62 2.34
C ALA A 84 -4.73 -14.81 2.42
N GLU A 85 -5.25 -16.03 2.55
CA GLU A 85 -4.44 -17.25 2.66
C GLU A 85 -3.83 -17.64 1.30
N GLU A 86 -4.58 -17.50 0.22
CA GLU A 86 -4.12 -17.77 -1.15
C GLU A 86 -3.04 -16.78 -1.58
N LEU A 87 -3.26 -15.49 -1.30
CA LEU A 87 -2.25 -14.44 -1.52
C LEU A 87 -1.04 -14.60 -0.61
N GLY A 88 -1.25 -15.16 0.56
CA GLY A 88 -0.19 -15.46 1.50
C GLY A 88 0.73 -16.60 1.05
N ASN A 89 0.14 -17.63 0.46
CA ASN A 89 0.83 -18.78 -0.11
C ASN A 89 1.12 -18.62 -1.61
N TYR A 90 1.14 -17.37 -2.10
CA TYR A 90 1.24 -17.11 -3.52
C TYR A 90 2.55 -17.67 -4.10
N PRO A 91 2.50 -18.34 -5.27
CA PRO A 91 3.66 -19.02 -5.84
C PRO A 91 4.77 -18.01 -6.15
N LYS A 92 6.00 -18.30 -5.71
CA LYS A 92 7.15 -17.39 -5.91
C LYS A 92 7.56 -17.26 -7.38
N ASP A 93 7.34 -18.31 -8.15
CA ASP A 93 7.53 -18.38 -9.61
C ASP A 93 6.60 -17.43 -10.37
N ARG A 94 5.49 -16.99 -9.76
CA ARG A 94 4.56 -16.00 -10.31
C ARG A 94 4.78 -14.58 -9.82
N ILE A 95 5.89 -14.34 -9.10
CA ILE A 95 6.30 -13.02 -8.61
C ILE A 95 7.71 -12.73 -9.11
N GLU A 96 7.82 -11.94 -10.16
CA GLU A 96 9.11 -11.46 -10.65
C GLU A 96 9.47 -10.13 -9.99
N ASN A 97 10.35 -10.18 -8.99
CA ASN A 97 10.82 -8.99 -8.28
C ASN A 97 11.82 -8.18 -9.12
N LYS A 98 11.56 -6.88 -9.28
CA LYS A 98 12.42 -5.97 -10.04
C LYS A 98 13.37 -5.15 -9.16
N ASN A 99 13.10 -5.09 -7.85
CA ASN A 99 13.87 -4.31 -6.88
C ASN A 99 14.39 -5.20 -5.73
N ILE A 100 15.36 -4.67 -4.97
CA ILE A 100 15.93 -5.31 -3.77
C ILE A 100 14.84 -5.56 -2.70
N ASN A 101 13.86 -4.65 -2.59
CA ASN A 101 12.73 -4.82 -1.69
C ASN A 101 11.71 -5.78 -2.31
N THR A 102 11.78 -7.04 -1.89
CA THR A 102 11.03 -8.14 -2.51
C THR A 102 9.56 -8.17 -2.06
N VAL A 103 8.65 -8.17 -3.03
CA VAL A 103 7.25 -8.57 -2.88
C VAL A 103 7.19 -10.08 -2.66
N LYS A 104 6.45 -10.51 -1.64
CA LYS A 104 6.31 -11.93 -1.29
C LYS A 104 5.01 -12.18 -0.53
N GLY A 105 4.48 -13.39 -0.66
CA GLY A 105 3.45 -13.89 0.24
C GLY A 105 3.98 -14.05 1.67
N ASN A 106 3.16 -13.70 2.66
CA ASN A 106 3.34 -14.05 4.07
C ASN A 106 2.13 -14.88 4.55
N LYS A 107 1.94 -15.17 5.83
CA LYS A 107 0.84 -16.08 6.25
C LYS A 107 -0.57 -15.67 5.78
N TYR A 108 -0.84 -14.37 5.62
CA TYR A 108 -2.20 -13.85 5.36
C TYR A 108 -2.25 -12.70 4.36
N SER A 109 -1.20 -12.46 3.57
CA SER A 109 -1.18 -11.37 2.61
C SER A 109 -0.04 -11.47 1.61
N LEU A 110 -0.23 -10.84 0.46
CA LEU A 110 0.86 -10.50 -0.45
C LEU A 110 1.47 -9.17 0.00
N GLN A 111 2.66 -9.23 0.57
CA GLN A 111 3.34 -8.07 1.15
C GLN A 111 4.11 -7.29 0.07
N PHE A 112 3.78 -6.01 -0.08
CA PHE A 112 4.52 -5.04 -0.88
C PHE A 112 5.34 -4.13 0.04
N PRO A 113 6.62 -4.44 0.30
CA PRO A 113 7.47 -3.57 1.11
C PRO A 113 7.59 -2.18 0.48
N ARG A 114 7.93 -1.17 1.28
CA ARG A 114 8.14 0.19 0.77
C ARG A 114 9.15 0.21 -0.39
N GLY A 115 8.79 0.79 -1.53
CA GLY A 115 9.62 0.79 -2.74
C GLY A 115 9.75 -0.58 -3.42
N GLY A 116 9.01 -1.59 -2.96
CA GLY A 116 8.94 -2.90 -3.57
C GLY A 116 8.21 -2.83 -4.90
N LYS A 117 8.80 -3.48 -5.91
CA LYS A 117 8.32 -3.52 -7.29
C LYS A 117 8.39 -4.94 -7.81
N ALA A 118 7.27 -5.47 -8.27
CA ALA A 118 7.21 -6.80 -8.86
C ALA A 118 6.24 -6.87 -10.02
N ILE A 119 6.50 -7.80 -10.94
CA ILE A 119 5.54 -8.28 -11.93
C ILE A 119 4.86 -9.52 -11.33
N ILE A 120 3.53 -9.57 -11.43
CA ILE A 120 2.71 -10.62 -10.82
C ILE A 120 1.79 -11.20 -11.89
N ASP A 121 1.75 -12.53 -11.93
CA ASP A 121 0.99 -13.30 -12.91
C ASP A 121 -0.18 -14.06 -12.27
N ILE A 122 -1.41 -13.67 -12.60
CA ILE A 122 -2.64 -14.30 -12.11
C ILE A 122 -3.22 -15.18 -13.21
N GLU A 123 -3.47 -16.45 -12.90
CA GLU A 123 -4.21 -17.34 -13.81
C GLU A 123 -5.68 -16.94 -13.91
N LEU A 124 -6.18 -16.94 -15.13
CA LEU A 124 -7.55 -16.63 -15.47
C LEU A 124 -8.25 -17.87 -16.03
N PRO A 125 -9.58 -17.96 -15.89
CA PRO A 125 -10.35 -19.01 -16.53
C PRO A 125 -10.29 -18.88 -18.05
N VAL A 126 -10.41 -20.02 -18.73
CA VAL A 126 -10.48 -20.07 -20.20
C VAL A 126 -11.67 -19.24 -20.69
N GLY A 127 -11.43 -18.35 -21.64
CA GLY A 127 -12.47 -17.47 -22.20
C GLY A 127 -12.61 -16.12 -21.50
N PHE A 128 -11.74 -15.81 -20.53
CA PHE A 128 -11.64 -14.48 -19.94
C PHE A 128 -11.35 -13.41 -21.01
N LYS A 129 -12.14 -12.34 -21.04
CA LYS A 129 -12.05 -11.27 -22.03
C LYS A 129 -11.38 -10.03 -21.44
N LYS A 130 -10.35 -9.53 -22.12
CA LYS A 130 -9.62 -8.31 -21.70
C LYS A 130 -10.46 -7.03 -21.73
N GLU A 131 -11.51 -6.98 -22.56
CA GLU A 131 -12.25 -5.75 -22.89
C GLU A 131 -12.86 -5.03 -21.67
N ASN A 132 -13.22 -5.77 -20.63
CA ASN A 132 -13.83 -5.23 -19.40
C ASN A 132 -13.02 -5.57 -18.14
N LEU A 133 -11.72 -5.82 -18.30
CA LEU A 133 -10.84 -6.19 -17.20
C LEU A 133 -10.85 -5.14 -16.09
N GLN A 134 -11.23 -5.56 -14.89
CA GLN A 134 -11.07 -4.82 -13.65
C GLN A 134 -10.25 -5.67 -12.67
N LEU A 135 -9.12 -5.12 -12.22
CA LEU A 135 -8.28 -5.68 -11.17
C LEU A 135 -8.41 -4.78 -9.93
N GLN A 136 -8.73 -5.37 -8.79
CA GLN A 136 -8.85 -4.71 -7.52
C GLN A 136 -7.97 -5.42 -6.48
N LEU A 137 -7.10 -4.68 -5.81
CA LEU A 137 -6.30 -5.14 -4.69
C LEU A 137 -6.76 -4.42 -3.43
N THR A 138 -7.05 -5.16 -2.38
CA THR A 138 -7.49 -4.62 -1.09
C THR A 138 -6.42 -4.86 -0.04
N ASP A 139 -5.99 -3.78 0.60
CA ASP A 139 -5.02 -3.80 1.69
C ASP A 139 -5.69 -4.07 3.04
N VAL A 140 -4.91 -4.53 4.02
CA VAL A 140 -5.36 -4.72 5.41
C VAL A 140 -5.92 -3.44 6.05
N SER A 141 -5.48 -2.26 5.59
CA SER A 141 -6.03 -0.96 6.00
C SER A 141 -7.43 -0.67 5.45
N GLY A 142 -7.99 -1.55 4.61
CA GLY A 142 -9.24 -1.35 3.89
C GLY A 142 -9.09 -0.51 2.62
N LYS A 143 -7.88 -0.03 2.31
CA LYS A 143 -7.61 0.74 1.11
C LYS A 143 -7.67 -0.15 -0.13
N VAL A 144 -8.35 0.35 -1.15
CA VAL A 144 -8.53 -0.34 -2.42
C VAL A 144 -7.68 0.32 -3.50
N PHE A 145 -6.94 -0.51 -4.24
CA PHE A 145 -6.18 -0.12 -5.42
C PHE A 145 -6.79 -0.81 -6.63
N ALA A 146 -7.23 -0.05 -7.64
CA ALA A 146 -7.95 -0.60 -8.78
C ALA A 146 -7.33 -0.23 -10.13
N TYR A 147 -7.50 -1.11 -11.10
CA TYR A 147 -7.21 -0.92 -12.53
C TYR A 147 -8.42 -1.40 -13.37
N PRO A 148 -8.86 -0.65 -14.41
CA PRO A 148 -8.48 0.73 -14.68
C PRO A 148 -8.77 1.59 -13.45
N TYR A 149 -7.97 2.64 -13.25
CA TYR A 149 -8.11 3.51 -12.08
C TYR A 149 -9.50 4.14 -12.07
N ASN A 150 -10.44 3.52 -11.37
CA ASN A 150 -11.77 4.04 -11.20
C ASN A 150 -11.75 4.86 -9.91
N LYS A 151 -11.74 6.18 -10.08
CA LYS A 151 -11.87 7.13 -8.99
C LYS A 151 -13.32 7.04 -8.49
N SER A 152 -13.66 5.96 -7.78
CA SER A 152 -14.94 5.90 -7.08
C SER A 152 -14.95 7.06 -6.09
N LYS A 153 -16.00 7.87 -6.23
CA LYS A 153 -16.25 9.14 -5.54
C LYS A 153 -16.00 9.08 -4.04
#